data_AF-A0A7U9T2F7-F1
#
_entry.id   AF-A0A7U9T2F7-F1
#
_cell.length_a   1.000
_cell.length_b   1.000
_cell.length_c   1.000
_cell.angle_alpha   90.00
_cell.angle_beta   90.00
_cell.angle_gamma   90.00
#
_symmetry.space_group_name_H-M   'P 1'
#
loop_
_entity.id
_entity.type
_entity.pdbx_description
1 polymer ?
#
loop_
_entity_poly.entity_id
_entity_poly.type
_entity_poly.pdbx_seq_one_letter_code
_entity_poly.pdbx_strand_id
1 'polypeptide(L)'
;MNKKQEQQILDYYSTTDKYIHSRTHSNAHQTVFTKESDKYQWLVLEQKSQCEVEVRQTDNHGTITARDNYELTGNLPKCMGVERLCEGANFQIPFNADEINLIYQFGEQNKAETCASLSAILPQVKDSDTKQIVSDTLKKLNALSDETCAELTATTKRRKLTEHDHSIKTRLAKAKEQAKQPTVAEGKQHRTH
;
A
#
# COMPACT_ATOMS: atom_id res chain seq x y z
N MET A 1 -4.02 16.28 -5.83
CA MET A 1 -3.89 15.54 -4.56
C MET A 1 -3.87 16.54 -3.42
N ASN A 2 -4.52 16.26 -2.29
CA ASN A 2 -4.42 17.13 -1.12
C ASN A 2 -3.22 16.75 -0.22
N LYS A 3 -2.76 17.67 0.63
CA LYS A 3 -1.58 17.45 1.48
C LYS A 3 -1.68 16.24 2.42
N LYS A 4 -2.91 15.88 2.84
CA LYS A 4 -3.12 14.73 3.72
C LYS A 4 -2.91 13.42 2.97
N GLN A 5 -3.45 13.30 1.76
CA GLN A 5 -3.24 12.16 0.88
C GLN A 5 -1.76 12.03 0.49
N GLU A 6 -1.10 13.14 0.19
CA GLU A 6 0.33 13.18 -0.09
C GLU A 6 1.16 12.63 1.09
N GLN A 7 0.90 13.13 2.31
CA GLN A 7 1.58 12.64 3.51
C GLN A 7 1.32 11.15 3.76
N GLN A 8 0.08 10.69 3.56
CA GLN A 8 -0.26 9.27 3.72
C GLN A 8 0.52 8.39 2.75
N ILE A 9 0.61 8.80 1.48
CA ILE A 9 1.43 8.08 0.49
C ILE A 9 2.89 8.11 0.91
N LEU A 10 3.43 9.26 1.29
CA LEU A 10 4.81 9.40 1.75
C LEU A 10 5.14 8.48 2.94
N ASP A 11 4.22 8.34 3.90
CA ASP A 11 4.37 7.47 5.06
C ASP A 11 4.45 5.98 4.66
N TYR A 12 3.89 5.60 3.52
CA TYR A 12 3.99 4.23 3.01
C TYR A 12 5.41 3.88 2.54
N TYR A 13 6.20 4.85 2.08
CA TYR A 13 7.56 4.64 1.56
C TYR A 13 8.64 5.06 2.55
N SER A 14 8.31 5.95 3.50
CA SER A 14 9.27 6.45 4.47
C SER A 14 9.81 5.31 5.36
N THR A 15 11.12 5.11 5.30
CA THR A 15 11.89 4.23 6.19
C THR A 15 12.55 5.07 7.28
N THR A 16 13.58 4.54 7.95
CA THR A 16 14.37 5.22 8.97
C THR A 16 14.97 6.54 8.46
N ASP A 17 15.25 6.64 7.16
CA ASP A 17 15.70 7.86 6.50
C ASP A 17 14.51 8.67 6.00
N LYS A 18 14.39 9.91 6.48
CA LYS A 18 13.28 10.79 6.14
C LYS A 18 13.47 11.38 4.74
N TYR A 19 12.49 11.15 3.87
CA TYR A 19 12.30 11.90 2.64
C TYR A 19 12.01 13.37 2.96
N ILE A 20 12.66 14.28 2.23
CA ILE A 20 12.54 15.74 2.35
C ILE A 20 11.88 16.27 1.09
N HIS A 21 10.86 17.11 1.25
CA HIS A 21 10.18 17.74 0.13
C HIS A 21 11.11 18.65 -0.67
N SER A 22 11.26 18.37 -1.96
CA SER A 22 12.11 19.12 -2.88
C SER A 22 11.32 20.23 -3.58
N ARG A 23 11.48 21.47 -3.11
CA ARG A 23 10.83 22.64 -3.74
C ARG A 23 11.31 22.89 -5.18
N THR A 24 12.55 22.51 -5.48
CA THR A 24 13.17 22.75 -6.79
C THR A 24 12.63 21.84 -7.89
N HIS A 25 12.27 20.60 -7.54
CA HIS A 25 11.84 19.58 -8.51
C HIS A 25 10.32 19.35 -8.52
N SER A 26 9.61 19.88 -7.52
CA SER A 26 8.15 19.81 -7.43
C SER A 26 7.50 20.91 -8.28
N ASN A 27 6.32 20.62 -8.83
CA ASN A 27 5.52 21.56 -9.61
C ASN A 27 4.01 21.27 -9.44
N ALA A 28 3.16 21.85 -10.28
CA ALA A 28 1.71 21.70 -10.19
C ALA A 28 1.21 20.25 -10.37
N HIS A 29 1.98 19.39 -11.05
CA HIS A 29 1.60 18.04 -11.42
C HIS A 29 2.38 16.95 -10.69
N GLN A 30 3.48 17.29 -10.02
CA GLN A 30 4.26 16.33 -9.26
C GLN A 30 4.80 16.93 -7.96
N THR A 31 4.83 16.10 -6.92
CA THR A 31 5.57 16.36 -5.69
C THR A 31 6.78 15.43 -5.65
N VAL A 32 7.96 15.99 -5.48
CA VAL A 32 9.23 15.25 -5.43
C VAL A 32 9.81 15.34 -4.04
N PHE A 33 10.16 14.20 -3.47
CA PHE A 33 10.91 14.09 -2.24
C PHE A 33 12.28 13.47 -2.49
N THR A 34 13.30 13.92 -1.77
CA THR A 34 14.68 13.43 -1.87
C THR A 34 15.23 13.13 -0.48
N LYS A 35 16.22 12.26 -0.34
CA LYS A 35 16.94 12.12 0.93
C LYS A 35 17.99 13.22 1.10
N GLU A 36 18.33 13.53 2.36
CA GLU A 36 19.36 14.52 2.67
C GLU A 36 20.72 14.04 2.14
N SER A 37 21.41 14.88 1.37
CA SER A 37 22.70 14.58 0.72
C SER A 37 22.68 13.51 -0.39
N ASP A 38 21.52 12.99 -0.79
CA ASP A 38 21.39 12.02 -1.89
C ASP A 38 20.63 12.64 -3.08
N LYS A 39 21.32 12.71 -4.24
CA LYS A 39 20.76 13.26 -5.48
C LYS A 39 20.08 12.21 -6.36
N TYR A 40 20.09 10.95 -5.98
CA TYR A 40 19.60 9.81 -6.75
C TYR A 40 18.36 9.17 -6.11
N GLN A 41 18.26 9.13 -4.78
CA GLN A 41 17.11 8.55 -4.07
C GLN A 41 15.94 9.51 -3.99
N TRP A 42 14.96 9.31 -4.87
CA TRP A 42 13.79 10.15 -5.04
C TRP A 42 12.52 9.34 -4.79
N LEU A 43 11.52 10.02 -4.25
CA LEU A 43 10.14 9.58 -4.26
C LEU A 43 9.32 10.64 -5.00
N VAL A 44 8.76 10.26 -6.15
CA VAL A 44 7.98 11.16 -7.01
C VAL A 44 6.53 10.74 -6.97
N LEU A 45 5.65 11.65 -6.56
CA LEU A 45 4.20 11.49 -6.60
C LEU A 45 3.68 12.34 -7.77
N GLU A 46 3.28 11.70 -8.87
CA GLU A 46 2.84 12.35 -10.10
C GLU A 46 1.33 12.21 -10.28
N GLN A 47 0.63 13.34 -10.44
CA GLN A 47 -0.80 13.38 -10.69
C GLN A 47 -1.11 13.04 -12.15
N LYS A 48 -1.63 11.84 -12.42
CA LYS A 48 -1.97 11.38 -13.78
C LYS A 48 -3.36 11.84 -14.24
N SER A 49 -4.31 11.90 -13.31
CA SER A 49 -5.68 12.39 -13.57
C SER A 49 -6.25 13.09 -12.32
N GLN A 50 -7.51 13.51 -12.31
CA GLN A 50 -8.11 14.12 -11.12
C GLN A 50 -8.12 13.19 -9.90
N CYS A 51 -8.19 11.88 -10.14
CA CYS A 51 -8.33 10.88 -9.09
C CYS A 51 -7.18 9.87 -9.07
N GLU A 52 -6.14 10.03 -9.89
CA GLU A 52 -5.07 9.05 -10.02
C GLU A 52 -3.69 9.66 -9.81
N VAL A 53 -2.87 8.98 -9.01
CA VAL A 53 -1.47 9.32 -8.73
C VAL A 53 -0.60 8.10 -8.95
N GLU A 54 0.47 8.28 -9.72
CA GLU A 54 1.57 7.33 -9.83
C GLU A 54 2.66 7.73 -8.85
N VAL A 55 3.24 6.75 -8.16
CA VAL A 55 4.34 6.92 -7.23
C VAL A 55 5.55 6.16 -7.78
N ARG A 56 6.67 6.85 -7.94
CA ARG A 56 7.94 6.28 -8.39
C ARG A 56 9.00 6.45 -7.32
N GLN A 57 9.63 5.35 -6.93
CA GLN A 57 10.77 5.34 -6.00
C GLN A 57 12.04 4.96 -6.76
N THR A 58 13.16 5.59 -6.43
CA THR A 58 14.48 5.24 -6.97
C THR A 58 15.47 4.79 -5.90
N ASP A 59 16.42 3.96 -6.32
CA ASP A 59 17.60 3.58 -5.53
C ASP A 59 18.67 4.68 -5.50
N ASN A 60 19.80 4.40 -4.84
CA ASN A 60 20.97 5.28 -4.75
C ASN A 60 21.74 5.45 -6.07
N HIS A 61 21.31 4.81 -7.14
CA HIS A 61 21.81 4.97 -8.50
C HIS A 61 20.84 5.74 -9.40
N GLY A 62 19.63 6.06 -8.91
CA GLY A 62 18.58 6.75 -9.66
C GLY A 62 17.74 5.80 -10.51
N THR A 63 17.86 4.49 -10.31
CA THR A 63 17.07 3.46 -10.99
C THR A 63 15.70 3.37 -10.33
N ILE A 64 14.63 3.35 -11.12
CA ILE A 64 13.27 3.17 -10.59
C ILE A 64 13.12 1.73 -10.05
N THR A 65 12.99 1.58 -8.74
CA THR A 65 12.79 0.29 -8.07
C THR A 65 11.33 -0.04 -7.82
N ALA A 66 10.48 0.97 -7.73
CA ALA A 66 9.04 0.81 -7.55
C ALA A 66 8.22 1.79 -8.38
N ARG A 67 7.09 1.30 -8.90
CA ARG A 67 6.04 2.10 -9.53
C ARG A 67 4.67 1.64 -9.03
N ASP A 68 4.01 2.47 -8.23
CA ASP A 68 2.72 2.14 -7.62
C ASP A 68 1.65 3.15 -8.06
N ASN A 69 0.44 2.66 -8.31
CA ASN A 69 -0.68 3.50 -8.73
C ASN A 69 -1.73 3.57 -7.63
N TYR A 70 -2.20 4.79 -7.35
CA TYR A 70 -3.20 5.06 -6.32
C TYR A 70 -4.40 5.83 -6.89
N GLU A 71 -5.58 5.42 -6.45
CA GLU A 71 -6.82 6.14 -6.66
C GLU A 71 -7.15 7.03 -5.44
N LEU A 72 -7.58 8.27 -5.69
CA LEU A 72 -7.86 9.33 -4.72
C LEU A 72 -9.36 9.66 -4.59
N THR A 73 -10.23 8.65 -4.70
CA THR A 73 -11.70 8.81 -4.68
C THR A 73 -12.28 9.12 -3.28
N GLY A 74 -11.46 9.16 -2.24
CA GLY A 74 -11.88 9.48 -0.88
C GLY A 74 -10.77 10.04 0.01
N ASN A 75 -10.96 9.92 1.33
CA ASN A 75 -10.00 10.40 2.33
C ASN A 75 -8.71 9.59 2.43
N LEU A 76 -8.69 8.41 1.81
CA LEU A 76 -7.52 7.52 1.76
C LEU A 76 -7.13 7.23 0.31
N PRO A 77 -5.84 7.29 -0.02
CA PRO A 77 -5.30 6.73 -1.26
C PRO A 77 -5.53 5.21 -1.28
N LYS A 78 -6.21 4.72 -2.31
CA LYS A 78 -6.43 3.29 -2.54
C LYS A 78 -5.39 2.76 -3.51
N CYS A 79 -4.64 1.74 -3.11
CA CYS A 79 -3.66 1.09 -3.98
C CYS A 79 -4.38 0.32 -5.12
N MET A 80 -4.03 0.64 -6.38
CA MET A 80 -4.63 0.04 -7.58
C MET A 80 -3.67 -0.92 -8.29
N GLY A 81 -2.36 -0.69 -8.17
CA GLY A 81 -1.34 -1.53 -8.78
C GLY A 81 0.02 -1.27 -8.16
N VAL A 82 0.84 -2.31 -8.12
CA VAL A 82 2.17 -2.28 -7.50
C VAL A 82 3.14 -2.94 -8.46
N GLU A 83 4.23 -2.25 -8.80
CA GLU A 83 5.25 -2.80 -9.69
C GLU A 83 6.64 -2.67 -9.06
N ARG A 84 7.46 -3.69 -9.20
CA ARG A 84 8.81 -3.74 -8.63
C ARG A 84 9.85 -4.13 -9.67
N LEU A 85 11.04 -3.55 -9.58
CA LEU A 85 12.13 -3.83 -10.51
C LEU A 85 12.56 -5.30 -10.41
N CYS A 86 12.63 -5.97 -11.56
CA CYS A 86 13.18 -7.32 -11.65
C CYS A 86 14.70 -7.29 -11.41
N GLU A 87 15.22 -8.24 -10.63
CA GLU A 87 16.66 -8.37 -10.39
C GLU A 87 17.40 -8.64 -11.70
N GLY A 88 18.45 -7.84 -11.96
CA GLY A 88 19.28 -7.97 -13.16
C GLY A 88 18.59 -7.61 -14.48
N ALA A 89 17.40 -7.01 -14.45
CA ALA A 89 16.66 -6.64 -15.65
C ALA A 89 16.04 -5.24 -15.56
N ASN A 90 15.74 -4.64 -16.72
CA ASN A 90 15.24 -3.27 -16.83
C ASN A 90 13.71 -3.17 -16.97
N PHE A 91 12.97 -4.18 -16.47
CA PHE A 91 11.51 -4.18 -16.49
C PHE A 91 10.93 -4.31 -15.08
N GLN A 92 9.70 -3.83 -14.93
CA GLN A 92 8.96 -3.90 -13.67
C GLN A 92 8.02 -5.11 -13.68
N ILE A 93 7.93 -5.80 -12.55
CA ILE A 93 7.04 -6.93 -12.31
C ILE A 93 5.77 -6.40 -11.63
N PRO A 94 4.60 -6.49 -12.27
CA PRO A 94 3.34 -6.06 -11.67
C PRO A 94 2.81 -7.12 -10.70
N PHE A 95 2.27 -6.65 -9.58
CA PHE A 95 1.54 -7.41 -8.58
C PHE A 95 0.08 -6.95 -8.56
N ASN A 96 -0.85 -7.90 -8.70
CA ASN A 96 -2.28 -7.65 -8.63
C ASN A 96 -2.78 -7.61 -7.17
N ALA A 97 -4.06 -7.31 -6.97
CA ALA A 97 -4.65 -7.14 -5.64
C ALA A 97 -4.54 -8.41 -4.76
N ASP A 98 -4.71 -9.61 -5.34
CA ASP A 98 -4.65 -10.87 -4.60
C ASP A 98 -3.22 -11.19 -4.19
N GLU A 99 -2.25 -10.97 -5.08
CA GLU A 99 -0.83 -11.15 -4.79
C GLU A 99 -0.37 -10.17 -3.71
N ILE A 100 -0.81 -8.91 -3.75
CA ILE A 100 -0.55 -7.91 -2.70
C ILE A 100 -1.16 -8.35 -1.36
N ASN A 101 -2.37 -8.92 -1.37
CA ASN A 101 -3.03 -9.42 -0.16
C ASN A 101 -2.29 -10.64 0.43
N LEU A 102 -1.73 -11.51 -0.41
CA LEU A 102 -0.87 -12.60 0.04
C LEU A 102 0.42 -12.07 0.68
N ILE A 103 1.09 -11.11 0.05
CA ILE A 103 2.30 -10.47 0.59
C ILE A 103 2.00 -9.78 1.93
N TYR A 104 0.82 -9.18 2.08
CA TYR A 104 0.42 -8.62 3.37
C TYR A 104 0.30 -9.69 4.47
N GLN A 105 -0.32 -10.83 4.16
CA GLN A 105 -0.62 -11.88 5.13
C GLN A 105 0.60 -12.75 5.48
N PHE A 106 1.44 -13.06 4.49
CA PHE A 106 2.54 -14.03 4.61
C PHE A 106 3.92 -13.42 4.38
N GLY A 107 4.00 -12.10 4.11
CA GLY A 107 5.25 -11.39 3.97
C GLY A 107 6.01 -11.33 5.29
N GLU A 108 7.26 -11.74 5.28
CA GLU A 108 8.16 -11.74 6.44
C GLU A 108 9.23 -10.64 6.33
N GLN A 109 10.29 -10.72 7.12
CA GLN A 109 11.33 -9.68 7.15
C GLN A 109 12.16 -9.66 5.86
N ASN A 110 12.37 -10.82 5.24
CA ASN A 110 13.17 -10.95 4.02
C ASN A 110 12.50 -11.85 2.96
N LYS A 111 13.11 -11.87 1.77
CA LYS A 111 12.62 -12.63 0.60
C LYS A 111 12.53 -14.12 0.89
N ALA A 112 13.59 -14.71 1.45
CA ALA A 112 13.67 -16.14 1.70
C ALA A 112 12.57 -16.61 2.68
N GLU A 113 12.37 -15.89 3.78
CA GLU A 113 11.31 -16.16 4.74
C GLU A 113 9.92 -15.98 4.13
N THR A 114 9.69 -14.91 3.36
CA THR A 114 8.42 -14.69 2.67
C THR A 114 8.10 -15.83 1.71
N CYS A 115 9.07 -16.24 0.89
CA CYS A 115 8.91 -17.37 -0.03
C CYS A 115 8.69 -18.69 0.73
N ALA A 116 9.33 -18.89 1.87
CA ALA A 116 9.13 -20.08 2.71
C ALA A 116 7.70 -20.12 3.30
N SER A 117 7.21 -18.99 3.83
CA SER A 117 5.84 -18.86 4.36
C SER A 117 4.79 -19.15 3.29
N LEU A 118 4.95 -18.60 2.08
CA LEU A 118 4.05 -18.89 0.96
C LEU A 118 4.15 -20.35 0.46
N SER A 119 5.34 -20.94 0.46
CA SER A 119 5.52 -22.34 0.07
C SER A 119 4.86 -23.29 1.08
N ALA A 120 4.86 -22.95 2.36
CA ALA A 120 4.28 -23.76 3.42
C ALA A 120 2.74 -23.84 3.38
N ILE A 121 2.07 -22.83 2.82
CA ILE A 121 0.61 -22.84 2.66
C ILE A 121 0.14 -23.57 1.41
N LEU A 122 0.98 -23.69 0.38
CA LEU A 122 0.62 -24.24 -0.94
C LEU A 122 -0.01 -25.65 -0.85
N PRO A 123 0.48 -26.60 -0.01
CA PRO A 123 -0.15 -27.91 0.15
C PRO A 123 -1.54 -27.87 0.80
N GLN A 124 -1.86 -26.81 1.54
CA GLN A 124 -3.10 -26.67 2.30
C GLN A 124 -4.22 -26.01 1.46
N VAL A 125 -3.85 -25.22 0.46
CA VAL A 125 -4.80 -24.64 -0.49
C VAL A 125 -5.44 -25.76 -1.30
N LYS A 126 -6.77 -25.74 -1.43
CA LYS A 126 -7.52 -26.79 -2.15
C LYS A 126 -7.93 -26.34 -3.55
N ASP A 127 -8.28 -25.07 -3.68
CA ASP A 127 -8.75 -24.50 -4.93
C ASP A 127 -7.59 -24.23 -5.89
N SER A 128 -7.81 -24.49 -7.18
CA SER A 128 -6.81 -24.34 -8.23
C SER A 128 -6.37 -22.89 -8.41
N ASP A 129 -7.31 -21.97 -8.27
CA ASP A 129 -7.11 -20.57 -8.63
C ASP A 129 -6.20 -19.89 -7.60
N THR A 130 -6.46 -20.09 -6.31
CA THR A 130 -5.57 -19.62 -5.23
C THR A 130 -4.22 -20.33 -5.29
N LYS A 131 -4.15 -21.62 -5.64
CA LYS A 131 -2.85 -22.29 -5.86
C LYS A 131 -2.04 -21.61 -6.96
N GLN A 132 -2.71 -21.23 -8.06
CA GLN A 132 -2.08 -20.53 -9.16
C GLN A 132 -1.60 -19.15 -8.72
N ILE A 133 -2.43 -18.39 -8.00
CA ILE A 133 -2.06 -17.07 -7.46
C ILE A 133 -0.85 -17.18 -6.50
N VAL A 134 -0.82 -18.17 -5.59
CA VAL A 134 0.33 -18.39 -4.69
C VAL A 134 1.59 -18.76 -5.48
N SER A 135 1.47 -19.64 -6.47
CA SER A 135 2.59 -20.06 -7.33
C SER A 135 3.15 -18.89 -8.15
N ASP A 136 2.28 -18.07 -8.73
CA ASP A 136 2.67 -16.89 -9.51
C ASP A 136 3.30 -15.81 -8.62
N THR A 137 2.75 -15.60 -7.41
CA THR A 137 3.35 -14.71 -6.41
C THR A 137 4.77 -15.16 -6.06
N LEU A 138 4.98 -16.45 -5.78
CA LEU A 138 6.30 -17.02 -5.51
C LEU A 138 7.28 -16.80 -6.66
N LYS A 139 6.85 -17.06 -7.90
CA LYS A 139 7.66 -16.86 -9.10
C LYS A 139 8.09 -15.39 -9.24
N LYS A 140 7.16 -14.46 -9.03
CA LYS A 140 7.44 -13.02 -9.09
C LYS A 140 8.39 -12.58 -7.99
N LEU A 141 8.17 -13.01 -6.75
CA LEU A 141 9.05 -12.67 -5.62
C LEU A 141 10.48 -13.19 -5.84
N ASN A 142 10.64 -14.40 -6.37
CA ASN A 142 11.96 -14.97 -6.68
C ASN A 142 12.71 -14.22 -7.80
N ALA A 143 12.01 -13.41 -8.60
CA ALA A 143 12.62 -12.56 -9.62
C ALA A 143 12.98 -11.16 -9.08
N LEU A 144 12.71 -10.86 -7.81
CA LEU A 144 13.12 -9.62 -7.16
C LEU A 144 14.43 -9.80 -6.38
N SER A 145 15.17 -8.72 -6.24
CA SER A 145 16.28 -8.67 -5.28
C SER A 145 15.75 -8.72 -3.85
N ASP A 146 16.61 -9.10 -2.90
CA ASP A 146 16.22 -9.19 -1.48
C ASP A 146 15.75 -7.83 -0.94
N GLU A 147 16.43 -6.75 -1.33
CA GLU A 147 16.07 -5.38 -0.96
C GLU A 147 14.69 -4.99 -1.51
N THR A 148 14.46 -5.18 -2.82
CA THR A 148 13.19 -4.83 -3.46
C THR A 148 12.03 -5.62 -2.88
N CYS A 149 12.25 -6.90 -2.56
CA CYS A 149 11.26 -7.74 -1.90
C CYS A 149 10.94 -7.25 -0.47
N ALA A 150 11.96 -6.88 0.31
CA ALA A 150 11.77 -6.35 1.65
C ALA A 150 11.01 -5.01 1.64
N GLU A 151 11.36 -4.11 0.70
CA GLU A 151 10.65 -2.85 0.50
C GLU A 151 9.18 -3.05 0.09
N LEU A 152 8.91 -3.99 -0.82
CA LEU A 152 7.56 -4.38 -1.21
C LEU A 152 6.72 -4.83 -0.02
N THR A 153 7.27 -5.74 0.80
CA THR A 153 6.58 -6.25 2.00
C THR A 153 6.33 -5.13 3.02
N ALA A 154 7.34 -4.31 3.30
CA ALA A 154 7.23 -3.22 4.27
C ALA A 154 6.20 -2.17 3.84
N THR A 155 6.26 -1.72 2.59
CA THR A 155 5.32 -0.74 2.01
C THR A 155 3.90 -1.31 2.04
N THR A 156 3.72 -2.58 1.67
CA THR A 156 2.41 -3.25 1.68
C THR A 156 1.82 -3.36 3.09
N LYS A 157 2.63 -3.71 4.10
CA LYS A 157 2.19 -3.75 5.49
C LYS A 157 1.77 -2.37 6.01
N ARG A 158 2.54 -1.31 5.75
CA ARG A 158 2.20 0.07 6.16
C ARG A 158 0.88 0.54 5.54
N ARG A 159 0.66 0.25 4.26
CA ARG A 159 -0.59 0.56 3.55
C ARG A 159 -1.79 -0.10 4.19
N LYS A 160 -1.75 -1.44 4.32
CA LYS A 160 -2.86 -2.22 4.88
C LYS A 160 -3.18 -1.85 6.32
N LEU A 161 -2.15 -1.57 7.13
CA LEU A 161 -2.34 -1.08 8.49
C LEU A 161 -3.05 0.28 8.52
N THR A 162 -2.66 1.21 7.64
CA THR A 162 -3.30 2.53 7.54
C THR A 162 -4.76 2.43 7.10
N GLU A 163 -5.06 1.58 6.12
CA GLU A 163 -6.43 1.28 5.68
C GLU A 163 -7.27 0.71 6.82
N HIS A 164 -6.72 -0.26 7.57
CA HIS A 164 -7.38 -0.88 8.70
C HIS A 164 -7.67 0.12 9.84
N ASP A 165 -6.68 0.90 10.25
CA ASP A 165 -6.81 1.90 11.31
C ASP A 165 -7.84 2.98 10.96
N HIS A 166 -7.89 3.38 9.69
CA HIS A 166 -8.91 4.31 9.22
C HIS A 166 -10.32 3.71 9.26
N SER A 167 -10.47 2.45 8.86
CA SER A 167 -11.74 1.72 8.94
C SER A 167 -12.25 1.66 10.39
N ILE A 168 -11.38 1.34 11.34
CA ILE A 168 -11.70 1.35 12.77
C ILE A 168 -12.14 2.74 13.22
N LYS A 169 -11.33 3.77 12.95
CA LYS A 169 -11.63 5.16 13.36
C LYS A 169 -12.98 5.63 12.81
N THR A 170 -13.29 5.29 11.56
CA THR A 170 -14.56 5.63 10.91
C THR A 170 -15.75 4.94 11.57
N ARG A 171 -15.61 3.64 11.89
CA ARG A 171 -16.64 2.88 12.61
C ARG A 171 -16.88 3.42 14.01
N LEU A 172 -15.82 3.77 14.73
CA LEU A 172 -15.90 4.38 16.07
C LEU A 172 -16.59 5.75 16.04
N ALA A 173 -16.28 6.59 15.04
CA ALA A 173 -16.94 7.89 14.88
C ALA A 173 -18.46 7.73 14.66
N LYS A 174 -18.85 6.83 13.74
CA LYS A 174 -20.26 6.51 13.48
C LYS A 174 -20.99 6.01 14.73
N ALA A 175 -20.37 5.11 15.49
CA ALA A 175 -20.95 4.62 16.74
C ALA A 175 -21.15 5.73 17.78
N LYS A 176 -20.19 6.66 17.90
CA LYS A 176 -20.30 7.83 18.79
C LYS A 176 -21.41 8.79 18.36
N GLU A 177 -21.65 8.94 17.06
CA GLU A 177 -22.74 9.77 16.54
C GLU A 177 -24.11 9.13 16.79
N GLN A 178 -24.23 7.82 16.56
CA GLN A 178 -25.46 7.07 16.84
C GLN A 178 -25.82 7.09 18.34
N ALA A 179 -24.82 7.03 19.22
CA ALA A 179 -25.03 7.13 20.67
C ALA A 179 -25.48 8.53 21.14
N LYS A 180 -25.31 9.57 20.31
CA LYS A 180 -25.78 10.95 20.59
C LYS A 180 -27.18 11.22 20.05
N GLN A 181 -27.73 10.36 19.20
CA GLN A 181 -29.12 10.47 18.76
C GLN A 181 -30.02 9.91 19.87
N PRO A 182 -31.05 10.65 20.32
CA PRO A 182 -31.98 10.14 21.32
C PRO A 182 -32.69 8.91 20.75
N THR A 183 -32.61 7.79 21.46
CA THR A 183 -33.40 6.60 21.19
C THR A 183 -34.86 7.01 21.22
N VAL A 184 -35.52 7.08 20.06
CA VAL A 184 -36.96 7.29 19.99
C VAL A 184 -37.58 6.06 20.65
N ALA A 185 -38.04 6.23 21.90
CA ALA A 185 -38.74 5.19 22.62
C ALA A 185 -40.03 4.89 21.87
N GLU A 186 -40.07 3.74 21.18
CA GLU A 186 -41.32 3.18 20.69
C GLU A 186 -42.26 2.97 21.88
N GLY A 187 -43.30 3.79 21.93
CA GLY A 187 -44.34 3.72 22.95
C GLY A 187 -45.00 2.34 22.92
N LYS A 188 -44.72 1.53 23.94
CA LYS A 188 -45.55 0.38 24.30
C LYS A 188 -46.95 0.90 24.67
N GLN A 189 -47.87 0.89 23.71
CA GLN A 189 -49.29 1.04 24.00
C GLN A 189 -49.72 -0.08 24.94
N HIS A 190 -49.98 0.30 26.19
CA HIS A 190 -50.69 -0.52 27.15
C HIS A 190 -52.09 -0.78 26.62
N ARG A 191 -52.44 -2.05 26.45
CA ARG A 191 -53.83 -2.49 26.29
C ARG A 191 -54.25 -3.10 27.62
N THR A 192 -54.87 -2.30 28.47
CA THR A 192 -55.61 -2.78 29.65
C THR A 192 -56.99 -3.27 29.22
N HIS A 193 -57.35 -4.43 29.79
CA HIS A 193 -58.60 -5.20 29.81
C HIS A 193 -59.85 -4.62 29.14
#